data_AF-A0A3A0UUF1-F1
#
_entry.id   AF-A0A3A0UUF1-F1
#
_cell.length_a   1.000
_cell.length_b   1.000
_cell.length_c   1.000
_cell.angle_alpha   90.00
_cell.angle_beta   90.00
_cell.angle_gamma   90.00
#
_symmetry.space_group_name_H-M   'P 1'
#
loop_
_entity.id
_entity.type
_entity.pdbx_description
1 polymer ?
#
loop_
_entity_poly.entity_id
_entity_poly.type
_entity_poly.pdbx_seq_one_letter_code
_entity_poly.pdbx_strand_id
1 'polypeptide(L)'
;MQLIFDPGVSPVYRGVLAFFFVINVILAFVIVFLDRDRRDATATWAWLFLLFVMPVLGFFIYIFFGRGIRKKRERGFAHNQIEDGMKRVQAQLQDSTNKISDSDNPIVRKHRDIATTLLTKEPSFLSNDNNIDIYTDGHDLFSQMKEDLRNAKTYIHM
;
A
#
# COMPACT_ATOMS: atom_id res chain seq x y z
N MET A 1 39.64 8.41 6.78
CA MET A 1 39.37 9.33 7.91
C MET A 1 40.61 10.12 8.38
N GLN A 2 41.83 9.73 7.99
CA GLN A 2 43.07 10.47 8.30
C GLN A 2 43.36 11.67 7.36
N LEU A 3 42.74 11.71 6.17
CA LEU A 3 42.93 12.78 5.17
C LEU A 3 42.31 14.14 5.54
N ILE A 4 41.44 14.21 6.54
CA ILE A 4 40.72 15.45 6.92
C ILE A 4 41.59 16.35 7.81
N PHE A 5 42.52 15.76 8.57
CA PHE A 5 43.38 16.46 9.53
C PHE A 5 44.84 16.61 9.05
N ASP A 6 45.17 16.14 7.86
CA ASP A 6 46.52 16.22 7.31
C ASP A 6 46.84 17.67 6.87
N PRO A 7 47.81 18.37 7.48
CA PRO A 7 48.17 19.77 7.18
C PRO A 7 48.58 20.03 5.73
N GLY A 8 48.88 19.00 4.93
CA GLY A 8 49.22 19.14 3.50
C GLY A 8 48.02 19.33 2.56
N VAL A 9 46.79 19.20 3.05
CA VAL A 9 45.57 19.22 2.21
C VAL A 9 44.96 20.62 2.19
N SER A 10 44.74 21.17 1.00
CA SER A 10 44.26 22.54 0.83
C SER A 10 42.96 22.80 1.62
N PRO A 11 42.82 23.97 2.26
CA PRO A 11 41.64 24.30 3.07
C PRO A 11 40.33 24.26 2.26
N VAL A 12 40.43 24.51 0.94
CA VAL A 12 39.32 24.37 -0.01
C VAL A 12 38.85 22.92 -0.10
N TYR A 13 39.76 21.95 -0.21
CA TYR A 13 39.40 20.54 -0.29
C TYR A 13 38.73 20.03 0.98
N ARG A 14 39.17 20.51 2.15
CA ARG A 14 38.52 20.19 3.43
C ARG A 14 37.10 20.71 3.50
N GLY A 15 36.87 21.94 3.04
CA GLY A 15 35.54 22.53 2.97
C GLY A 15 34.60 21.75 2.05
N VAL A 16 35.10 21.34 0.87
CA VAL A 16 34.36 20.52 -0.08
C VAL A 16 33.99 19.15 0.53
N LEU A 17 34.93 18.46 1.17
CA LEU A 17 34.66 17.18 1.83
C LEU A 17 33.62 17.30 2.96
N ALA A 18 33.73 18.33 3.80
CA ALA A 18 32.77 18.56 4.89
C ALA A 18 31.37 18.84 4.34
N PHE A 19 31.25 19.64 3.29
CA PHE A 19 29.98 19.94 2.62
C PHE A 19 29.31 18.68 2.07
N PHE A 20 30.05 17.83 1.34
CA PHE A 20 29.52 16.58 0.83
C PHE A 20 29.14 15.58 1.94
N PHE A 21 29.88 15.55 3.05
CA PHE A 21 29.54 14.71 4.20
C PHE A 21 28.20 15.12 4.83
N VAL A 22 28.00 16.42 5.09
CA VAL A 22 26.75 16.94 5.65
C VAL A 22 25.57 16.64 4.72
N ILE A 23 25.73 16.84 3.42
CA ILE A 23 24.71 16.48 2.43
C ILE A 23 24.38 14.99 2.47
N ASN A 24 25.39 14.13 2.54
CA ASN A 24 25.17 12.69 2.54
C ASN A 24 24.39 12.21 3.78
N VAL A 25 24.68 12.78 4.97
CA VAL A 25 23.94 12.50 6.20
C VAL A 25 22.48 12.94 6.09
N ILE A 26 22.23 14.17 5.61
CA ILE A 26 20.87 14.66 5.39
C ILE A 26 20.12 13.76 4.40
N LEU A 27 20.79 13.35 3.32
CA LEU A 27 20.20 12.50 2.30
C LEU A 27 19.85 11.11 2.83
N ALA A 28 20.75 10.48 3.58
CA ALA A 28 20.50 9.20 4.22
C ALA A 28 19.30 9.28 5.17
N PHE A 29 19.19 10.38 5.92
CA PHE A 29 18.04 10.64 6.80
C PHE A 29 16.75 10.78 5.98
N VAL A 30 16.76 11.58 4.92
CA VAL A 30 15.60 11.73 4.01
C VAL A 30 15.17 10.38 3.45
N ILE A 31 16.09 9.51 3.06
CA ILE A 31 15.76 8.18 2.50
C ILE A 31 15.09 7.29 3.55
N VAL A 32 15.65 7.19 4.76
CA VAL A 32 15.06 6.37 5.83
C VAL A 32 13.65 6.86 6.21
N PHE A 33 13.44 8.18 6.22
CA PHE A 33 12.15 8.75 6.62
C PHE A 33 11.11 8.83 5.49
N LEU A 34 11.50 9.09 4.24
CA LEU A 34 10.56 9.15 3.11
C LEU A 34 10.14 7.78 2.59
N ASP A 35 10.97 6.74 2.73
CA ASP A 35 10.67 5.40 2.19
C ASP A 35 9.92 4.51 3.20
N ARG A 36 9.44 5.07 4.32
CA ARG A 36 8.77 4.36 5.41
C ARG A 36 7.40 3.76 5.04
N ASP A 37 6.79 4.22 3.95
CA ASP A 37 5.55 3.64 3.43
C ASP A 37 5.82 2.43 2.52
N ARG A 38 6.00 1.27 3.17
CA ARG A 38 5.88 -0.08 2.56
C ARG A 38 6.91 -0.47 1.49
N ARG A 39 8.21 -0.29 1.75
CA ARG A 39 9.24 -0.94 0.92
C ARG A 39 9.98 -2.03 1.70
N ASP A 40 10.26 -3.12 0.99
CA ASP A 40 11.10 -4.23 1.43
C ASP A 40 12.36 -3.67 2.08
N ALA A 41 12.58 -3.97 3.37
CA ALA A 41 13.69 -3.42 4.15
C ALA A 41 15.03 -3.55 3.41
N THR A 42 15.21 -4.64 2.66
CA THR A 42 16.36 -4.94 1.80
C THR A 42 16.71 -3.82 0.82
N ALA A 43 15.71 -3.17 0.19
CA ALA A 43 15.96 -2.10 -0.78
C ALA A 43 16.51 -0.83 -0.11
N THR A 44 15.97 -0.47 1.05
CA THR A 44 16.45 0.67 1.84
C THR A 44 17.90 0.45 2.29
N TRP A 45 18.24 -0.75 2.75
CA TRP A 45 19.61 -1.10 3.13
C TRP A 45 20.59 -1.01 1.95
N ALA A 46 20.19 -1.45 0.75
CA ALA A 46 21.03 -1.36 -0.44
C ALA A 46 21.32 0.10 -0.84
N TRP A 47 20.33 1.00 -0.76
CA TRP A 47 20.53 2.42 -1.05
C TRP A 47 21.40 3.12 0.00
N LEU A 48 21.21 2.80 1.28
CA LEU A 48 22.07 3.30 2.36
C LEU A 48 23.52 2.87 2.17
N PHE A 49 23.74 1.60 1.84
CA PHE A 49 25.08 1.07 1.58
C PHE A 49 25.72 1.74 0.36
N LEU A 50 24.98 1.90 -0.74
CA LEU A 50 25.49 2.56 -1.95
C LEU A 50 25.89 4.02 -1.68
N LEU A 51 25.08 4.75 -0.92
CA LEU A 51 25.36 6.14 -0.55
C LEU A 51 26.51 6.27 0.45
N PHE A 52 26.70 5.27 1.30
CA PHE A 52 27.82 5.21 2.23
C PHE A 52 29.15 4.96 1.50
N VAL A 53 29.17 4.00 0.58
CA VAL A 53 30.39 3.64 -0.18
C VAL A 53 30.72 4.68 -1.25
N MET A 54 29.71 5.23 -1.93
CA MET A 54 29.88 6.22 -2.99
C MET A 54 28.90 7.40 -2.80
N PRO A 55 29.26 8.41 -1.99
CA PRO A 55 28.34 9.48 -1.62
C PRO A 55 27.90 10.34 -2.80
N VAL A 56 28.80 10.61 -3.76
CA VAL A 56 28.49 11.43 -4.94
C VAL A 56 27.75 10.62 -5.99
N LEU A 57 28.29 9.45 -6.38
CA LEU A 57 27.69 8.62 -7.43
C LEU A 57 26.35 8.02 -6.99
N GLY A 58 26.27 7.53 -5.75
CA GLY A 58 25.06 6.93 -5.17
C GLY A 58 23.90 7.91 -5.11
N PHE A 59 24.18 9.21 -4.90
CA PHE A 59 23.15 10.26 -4.92
C PHE A 59 22.50 10.39 -6.30
N PHE A 60 23.31 10.48 -7.36
CA PHE A 60 22.79 10.55 -8.73
C PHE A 60 21.99 9.28 -9.06
N ILE A 61 22.54 8.09 -8.79
CA ILE A 61 21.85 6.81 -9.05
C ILE A 61 20.53 6.73 -8.28
N TYR A 62 20.50 7.20 -7.03
CA TYR A 62 19.27 7.25 -6.22
C TYR A 62 18.20 8.15 -6.83
N ILE A 63 18.56 9.33 -7.33
CA ILE A 63 17.59 10.24 -7.98
C ILE A 63 16.97 9.58 -9.22
N PHE A 64 17.77 8.92 -10.05
CA PHE A 64 17.29 8.31 -11.29
C PHE A 64 16.52 7.00 -11.06
N PHE A 65 16.97 6.14 -10.13
CA PHE A 65 16.46 4.77 -9.99
C PHE A 65 15.78 4.49 -8.64
N GLY A 66 16.13 5.20 -7.57
CA GLY A 66 15.66 4.92 -6.21
C GLY A 66 14.17 5.21 -5.99
N ARG A 67 13.59 6.16 -6.72
CA ARG A 67 12.16 6.50 -6.55
C ARG A 67 11.19 5.51 -7.21
N GLY A 68 11.66 4.58 -8.04
CA GLY A 68 10.90 3.40 -8.48
C GLY A 68 9.51 3.65 -9.10
N ILE A 69 9.43 3.47 -10.42
CA ILE A 69 8.27 3.49 -11.33
C ILE A 69 7.08 2.57 -10.93
N ARG A 70 7.11 1.92 -9.75
CA ARG A 70 6.13 0.91 -9.33
C ARG A 70 4.81 1.47 -8.80
N LYS A 71 4.79 2.72 -8.30
CA LYS A 71 3.61 3.29 -7.61
C LYS A 71 2.40 3.53 -8.51
N LYS A 72 2.58 3.58 -9.85
CA LYS A 72 1.49 3.96 -10.77
C LYS A 72 0.60 2.78 -11.20
N ARG A 73 1.13 1.55 -11.22
CA ARG A 73 0.41 0.38 -11.75
C ARG A 73 -0.48 -0.31 -10.73
N GLU A 74 -0.05 -0.39 -9.47
CA GLU A 74 -0.88 -0.95 -8.37
C GLU A 74 -2.03 0.00 -7.99
N ARG A 75 -1.81 1.32 -8.12
CA ARG A 75 -2.84 2.32 -7.86
C ARG A 75 -3.97 2.27 -8.88
N GLY A 76 -3.71 2.02 -10.16
CA GLY A 76 -4.77 2.02 -11.18
C GLY A 76 -5.85 0.95 -10.96
N PHE A 77 -5.46 -0.28 -10.63
CA PHE A 77 -6.40 -1.37 -10.40
C PHE A 77 -7.09 -1.29 -9.03
N ALA A 78 -6.35 -0.93 -7.98
CA ALA A 78 -6.94 -0.74 -6.65
C ALA A 78 -7.88 0.47 -6.63
N HIS A 79 -7.55 1.56 -7.31
CA HIS A 79 -8.38 2.77 -7.32
C HIS A 79 -9.73 2.52 -7.99
N ASN A 80 -9.77 1.82 -9.12
CA ASN A 80 -11.03 1.57 -9.84
C ASN A 80 -11.99 0.67 -9.02
N GLN A 81 -11.49 -0.40 -8.40
CA GLN A 81 -12.34 -1.27 -7.57
C GLN A 81 -12.85 -0.56 -6.31
N ILE A 82 -12.00 0.25 -5.68
CA ILE A 82 -12.37 1.05 -4.51
C ILE A 82 -13.39 2.14 -4.90
N GLU A 83 -13.23 2.77 -6.05
CA GLU A 83 -14.13 3.82 -6.54
C GLU A 83 -15.54 3.26 -6.83
N ASP A 84 -15.63 2.08 -7.45
CA ASP A 84 -16.92 1.41 -7.70
C ASP A 84 -17.59 0.95 -6.40
N GLY A 85 -16.82 0.41 -5.45
CA GLY A 85 -17.32 0.06 -4.11
C GLY A 85 -17.85 1.28 -3.36
N MET A 86 -17.10 2.39 -3.38
CA MET A 86 -17.50 3.66 -2.76
C MET A 86 -18.76 4.24 -3.39
N LYS A 87 -18.90 4.19 -4.72
CA LYS A 87 -20.13 4.63 -5.41
C LYS A 87 -21.35 3.84 -4.97
N ARG A 88 -21.23 2.51 -4.84
CA ARG A 88 -22.32 1.63 -4.37
C ARG A 88 -22.74 1.95 -2.94
N VAL A 89 -21.76 2.12 -2.05
CA VAL A 89 -22.00 2.50 -0.66
C VAL A 89 -22.64 3.88 -0.55
N GLN A 90 -22.14 4.85 -1.31
CA GLN A 90 -22.69 6.21 -1.31
C GLN A 90 -24.12 6.25 -1.84
N ALA A 91 -24.45 5.45 -2.87
CA ALA A 91 -25.82 5.29 -3.34
C ALA A 91 -26.73 4.69 -2.27
N GLN A 92 -26.25 3.68 -1.53
CA GLN A 92 -27.00 3.06 -0.42
C GLN A 92 -27.23 4.03 0.74
N LEU A 93 -26.28 4.93 1.03
CA LEU A 93 -26.41 5.96 2.07
C LEU A 93 -27.33 7.13 1.67
N GLN A 94 -27.40 7.47 0.38
CA GLN A 94 -28.26 8.55 -0.12
C GLN A 94 -29.72 8.13 -0.26
N ASP A 95 -29.98 6.84 -0.46
CA ASP A 95 -31.33 6.31 -0.45
C ASP A 95 -31.94 6.44 0.95
N SER A 96 -32.85 7.40 1.08
CA SER A 96 -33.50 7.77 2.34
C SER A 96 -34.38 6.65 2.92
N THR A 97 -34.65 5.62 2.11
CA THR A 97 -35.36 4.39 2.45
C THR A 97 -34.44 3.34 3.08
N ASN A 98 -33.13 3.45 2.86
CA ASN A 98 -32.09 2.51 3.32
C ASN A 98 -31.52 2.89 4.70
N LYS A 99 -32.36 3.44 5.58
CA LYS A 99 -31.97 3.53 6.99
C LYS A 99 -31.86 2.10 7.49
N ILE A 100 -30.67 1.71 7.94
CA ILE A 100 -30.39 0.39 8.52
C ILE A 100 -31.39 0.07 9.66
N SER A 101 -31.91 1.09 10.34
CA SER A 101 -32.97 1.00 11.34
C SER A 101 -34.31 0.47 10.80
N ASP A 102 -34.63 0.73 9.53
CA ASP A 102 -35.87 0.37 8.84
C ASP A 102 -35.68 -0.89 7.97
N SER A 103 -34.57 -1.62 8.12
CA SER A 103 -34.33 -2.86 7.39
C SER A 103 -35.38 -3.93 7.75
N ASP A 104 -35.96 -4.57 6.73
CA ASP A 104 -36.89 -5.70 6.90
C ASP A 104 -36.21 -6.93 7.55
N ASN A 105 -34.87 -6.98 7.54
CA ASN A 105 -34.12 -8.08 8.12
C ASN A 105 -33.93 -7.88 9.64
N PRO A 106 -34.49 -8.75 10.50
CA PRO A 106 -34.40 -8.60 11.95
C PRO A 106 -32.96 -8.74 12.49
N ILE A 107 -32.08 -9.47 11.79
CA ILE A 107 -30.67 -9.62 12.16
C ILE A 107 -29.91 -8.31 11.91
N VAL A 108 -30.17 -7.67 10.77
CA VAL A 108 -29.58 -6.35 10.43
C VAL A 108 -30.01 -5.31 11.46
N ARG A 109 -31.30 -5.27 11.82
CA ARG A 109 -31.80 -4.36 12.87
C ARG A 109 -31.15 -4.62 14.22
N LYS A 110 -30.99 -5.89 14.61
CA LYS A 110 -30.32 -6.27 15.87
C LYS A 110 -28.86 -5.80 15.90
N HIS A 111 -28.18 -5.84 14.76
CA HIS A 111 -26.76 -5.48 14.62
C HIS A 111 -26.55 -4.16 13.88
N ARG A 112 -27.50 -3.22 13.97
CA ARG A 112 -27.53 -1.98 13.19
C ARG A 112 -26.25 -1.15 13.35
N ASP A 113 -25.66 -1.11 14.53
CA ASP A 113 -24.48 -0.28 14.81
C ASP A 113 -23.26 -0.83 14.07
N ILE A 114 -23.15 -2.16 13.96
CA ILE A 114 -22.10 -2.83 13.19
C ILE A 114 -22.32 -2.57 11.71
N ALA A 115 -23.54 -2.80 11.21
CA ALA A 115 -23.88 -2.55 9.81
C ALA A 115 -23.64 -1.08 9.41
N THR A 116 -24.00 -0.13 10.27
CA THR A 116 -23.79 1.31 10.03
C THR A 116 -22.30 1.66 10.04
N THR A 117 -21.54 1.09 10.98
CA THR A 117 -20.10 1.34 11.06
C THR A 117 -19.38 0.80 9.83
N LEU A 118 -19.72 -0.42 9.39
CA LEU A 118 -19.16 -1.03 8.19
C LEU A 118 -19.51 -0.21 6.94
N LEU A 119 -20.77 0.21 6.80
CA LEU A 119 -21.21 1.01 5.65
C LEU A 119 -20.60 2.43 5.61
N THR A 120 -20.24 3.02 6.75
CA THR A 120 -19.73 4.40 6.81
C THR A 120 -18.21 4.51 6.87
N LYS A 121 -17.53 3.55 7.49
CA LYS A 121 -16.07 3.59 7.68
C LYS A 121 -15.32 2.73 6.67
N GLU A 122 -15.98 1.72 6.10
CA GLU A 122 -15.43 0.84 5.08
C GLU A 122 -16.30 0.94 3.81
N PRO A 123 -15.75 0.73 2.60
CA PRO A 123 -16.54 0.65 1.38
C PRO A 123 -17.29 -0.69 1.27
N SER A 124 -17.96 -1.13 2.33
CA SER A 124 -18.71 -2.39 2.35
C SER A 124 -20.19 -2.15 2.13
N PHE A 125 -20.69 -2.58 0.97
CA PHE A 125 -22.12 -2.58 0.67
C PHE A 125 -22.85 -3.65 1.47
N LEU A 126 -24.02 -3.33 2.01
CA LEU A 126 -24.85 -4.31 2.73
C LEU A 126 -25.80 -5.01 1.74
N SER A 127 -25.56 -6.30 1.48
CA SER A 127 -26.46 -7.17 0.71
C SER A 127 -27.39 -7.98 1.62
N ASN A 128 -28.63 -8.21 1.16
CA ASN A 128 -29.61 -9.09 1.80
C ASN A 128 -29.83 -10.34 0.93
N ASP A 129 -30.42 -11.37 1.55
CA ASP A 129 -30.81 -12.62 0.87
C ASP A 129 -29.66 -13.33 0.13
N ASN A 130 -28.47 -13.31 0.73
CA ASN A 130 -27.32 -14.01 0.19
C ASN A 130 -27.49 -15.53 0.34
N ASN A 131 -27.27 -16.27 -0.73
CA ASN A 131 -27.09 -17.72 -0.65
C ASN A 131 -25.64 -18.02 -0.25
N ILE A 132 -25.45 -18.77 0.83
CA ILE A 132 -24.12 -19.02 1.42
C ILE A 132 -23.96 -20.51 1.63
N ASP A 133 -22.93 -21.08 1.01
CA ASP A 133 -22.48 -22.44 1.27
C ASP A 133 -21.30 -22.40 2.26
N ILE A 134 -21.42 -23.16 3.34
CA ILE A 134 -20.42 -23.18 4.41
C ILE A 134 -19.58 -24.46 4.30
N TYR A 135 -18.28 -24.29 4.09
CA TYR A 135 -17.32 -25.38 4.06
C TYR A 135 -16.50 -25.39 5.35
N THR A 136 -16.51 -26.50 6.07
CA THR A 136 -15.70 -26.72 7.28
C THR A 136 -14.45 -27.55 7.01
N ASP A 137 -14.42 -28.29 5.89
CA ASP A 137 -13.27 -29.04 5.40
C ASP A 137 -12.68 -28.37 4.14
N GLY A 138 -11.35 -28.28 4.08
CA GLY A 138 -10.63 -27.76 2.93
C GLY A 138 -10.78 -28.65 1.70
N HIS A 139 -10.91 -29.98 1.85
CA HIS A 139 -11.09 -30.88 0.72
C HIS A 139 -12.36 -30.59 -0.06
N ASP A 140 -13.46 -30.34 0.65
CA ASP A 140 -14.76 -30.00 0.04
C ASP A 140 -14.70 -28.63 -0.64
N LEU A 141 -14.08 -27.64 0.01
CA LEU A 141 -13.86 -26.31 -0.58
C LEU A 141 -13.08 -26.39 -1.89
N PHE A 142 -11.96 -27.13 -1.92
CA PHE A 142 -11.15 -27.26 -3.12
C PHE A 142 -11.83 -28.10 -4.21
N SER A 143 -12.68 -29.06 -3.84
CA SER A 143 -13.47 -29.82 -4.80
C SER A 143 -14.49 -28.92 -5.49
N GLN A 144 -15.26 -28.13 -4.71
CA GLN A 144 -16.22 -27.18 -5.26
C GLN A 144 -15.53 -26.11 -6.12
N MET A 145 -14.43 -25.52 -5.64
CA MET A 145 -13.71 -24.50 -6.40
C MET A 145 -13.24 -25.01 -7.77
N LYS A 146 -12.78 -26.26 -7.86
CA LYS A 146 -12.39 -26.86 -9.15
C LYS A 146 -13.58 -27.02 -10.09
N GLU A 147 -14.74 -27.35 -9.56
CA GLU A 147 -15.97 -27.48 -10.33
C GLU A 147 -16.47 -26.11 -10.83
N ASP A 148 -16.43 -25.09 -9.96
CA ASP A 148 -16.77 -23.70 -10.32
C ASP A 148 -15.83 -23.17 -11.43
N LEU A 149 -14.52 -23.47 -11.33
CA LEU A 149 -13.55 -23.13 -12.37
C LEU A 149 -13.84 -23.81 -13.71
N ARG A 150 -14.35 -25.05 -13.71
CA ARG A 150 -14.76 -25.76 -14.93
C ARG A 150 -16.04 -25.19 -15.53
N ASN A 151 -16.96 -24.74 -14.68
CA ASN A 151 -18.27 -24.23 -15.09
C ASN A 151 -18.28 -22.72 -15.41
N ALA A 152 -17.23 -21.99 -15.08
CA ALA A 152 -17.12 -20.55 -15.35
C ALA A 152 -17.16 -20.23 -16.86
N LYS A 153 -18.06 -19.34 -17.28
CA LYS A 153 -18.29 -19.00 -18.69
C LYS A 153 -17.81 -17.61 -19.11
N THR A 154 -17.76 -16.65 -18.19
CA THR A 154 -17.53 -15.24 -18.53
C THR A 154 -16.21 -14.71 -17.98
N TYR A 155 -15.98 -14.87 -16.69
CA TYR A 155 -14.76 -14.39 -16.03
C TYR A 155 -14.39 -15.31 -14.87
N ILE A 156 -13.09 -15.38 -14.60
CA ILE A 156 -12.52 -15.94 -13.38
C ILE A 156 -11.63 -14.84 -12.80
N HIS A 157 -11.99 -14.36 -11.62
CA HIS A 157 -11.16 -13.45 -10.83
C HIS A 157 -10.46 -14.29 -9.75
N MET A 158 -9.12 -14.39 -9.83
CA MET A 158 -8.27 -15.04 -8.83
C MET A 158 -7.47 -14.01 -8.05
#